data_AF-A0A950VUT7-F1
#
_entry.id   AF-A0A950VUT7-F1
#
_cell.length_a   1.000
_cell.length_b   1.000
_cell.length_c   1.000
_cell.angle_alpha   90.00
_cell.angle_beta   90.00
_cell.angle_gamma   90.00
#
_symmetry.space_group_name_H-M   'P 1'
#
loop_
_entity.id
_entity.type
_entity.pdbx_description
1 polymer ?
#
loop_
_entity_poly.entity_id
_entity_poly.type
_entity_poly.pdbx_seq_one_letter_code
_entity_poly.pdbx_strand_id
1 'polypeptide(L)'
;MAHAAQVEWQFLHDPASYAAVALVPMRLADRFVRTLGFWRENFAPWRWVFARPVWYPRPPAAISWWAMGLAAGFAAAWFAFRARRTQNPDLPELPARTLVLAAIFAAMALLANAAYAGLQMAELHYRTHILSRTWASLAVAVSAGWAVQQWPRFRNAVLFVPAVFVGFGVWGGLERQDLWVSTWRLHKKELLSIVTAAPALKPGTGVILRSPPTPNWYLATEADYLAQSWLILLYDEPAIHALRMTPDRGTGCRATPEGLACWHEQQAECVAAGTCAADRFPYDTLVIMDFDNQRGTFQLVSRPQGDPLLGESAAALAGYRPAGRIVERPLTLRQRALLLE
;
A
#
# COMPACT_ATOMS: atom_id res chain seq x y z
N MET A 1 18.70 22.92 -15.85
CA MET A 1 18.28 21.67 -16.52
C MET A 1 19.36 20.59 -16.47
N ALA A 2 20.63 20.87 -16.80
CA ALA A 2 21.72 19.88 -16.75
C ALA A 2 21.92 19.21 -15.38
N HIS A 3 21.80 19.95 -14.28
CA HIS A 3 21.94 19.41 -12.92
C HIS A 3 20.79 18.46 -12.52
N ALA A 4 19.56 18.71 -12.99
CA ALA A 4 18.42 17.84 -12.71
C ALA A 4 18.55 16.50 -13.45
N ALA A 5 18.96 16.54 -14.72
CA ALA A 5 19.22 15.34 -15.51
C ALA A 5 20.36 14.49 -14.93
N GLN A 6 21.39 15.13 -14.36
CA GLN A 6 22.49 14.42 -13.71
C GLN A 6 22.08 13.75 -12.40
N VAL A 7 21.25 14.42 -11.59
CA VAL A 7 20.68 13.84 -10.36
C VAL A 7 19.72 12.69 -10.67
N GLU A 8 18.85 12.83 -11.69
CA GLU A 8 17.97 11.75 -12.14
C GLU A 8 18.75 10.56 -12.70
N TRP A 9 19.81 10.82 -13.47
CA TRP A 9 20.67 9.76 -14.00
C TRP A 9 21.36 8.98 -12.87
N GLN A 10 21.94 9.69 -11.90
CA GLN A 10 22.55 9.08 -10.71
C GLN A 10 21.51 8.31 -9.89
N PHE A 11 20.33 8.89 -9.66
CA PHE A 11 19.24 8.22 -8.95
C PHE A 11 18.79 6.93 -9.65
N LEU A 12 18.80 6.85 -10.99
CA LEU A 12 18.39 5.66 -11.73
C LEU A 12 19.48 4.58 -11.84
N HIS A 13 20.76 4.97 -11.77
CA HIS A 13 21.89 4.07 -12.06
C HIS A 13 22.77 3.79 -10.83
N ASP A 14 22.55 4.47 -9.71
CA ASP A 14 23.17 4.13 -8.45
C ASP A 14 22.54 2.83 -7.91
N PRO A 15 23.31 1.74 -7.77
CA PRO A 15 22.80 0.46 -7.26
C PRO A 15 22.30 0.53 -5.81
N ALA A 16 22.69 1.55 -5.04
CA ALA A 16 22.19 1.81 -3.69
C ALA A 16 20.94 2.70 -3.66
N SER A 17 20.51 3.23 -4.81
CA SER A 17 19.33 4.08 -4.89
C SER A 17 18.03 3.29 -4.73
N TYR A 18 16.98 3.99 -4.29
CA TYR A 18 15.62 3.46 -4.29
C TYR A 18 15.17 2.98 -5.69
N ALA A 19 15.61 3.64 -6.77
CA ALA A 19 15.21 3.24 -8.12
C ALA A 19 15.79 1.88 -8.52
N ALA A 20 17.04 1.61 -8.15
CA ALA A 20 17.67 0.31 -8.40
C ALA A 20 16.98 -0.81 -7.62
N VAL A 21 16.58 -0.55 -6.37
CA VAL A 21 15.78 -1.49 -5.57
C VAL A 21 14.38 -1.66 -6.13
N ALA A 22 13.76 -0.60 -6.68
CA ALA A 22 12.40 -0.63 -7.21
C ALA A 22 12.29 -1.31 -8.58
N LEU A 23 13.39 -1.55 -9.30
CA LEU A 23 13.38 -2.24 -10.59
C LEU A 23 13.56 -3.74 -10.40
N VAL A 24 12.79 -4.53 -11.15
CA VAL A 24 12.94 -5.99 -11.21
C VAL A 24 13.91 -6.34 -12.36
N PRO A 25 14.99 -7.09 -12.10
CA PRO A 25 15.81 -7.63 -13.18
C PRO A 25 14.96 -8.62 -14.00
N MET A 26 14.66 -8.26 -15.25
CA MET A 26 13.80 -9.04 -16.15
C MET A 26 14.46 -9.19 -17.52
N ARG A 27 14.27 -10.35 -18.15
CA ARG A 27 14.62 -10.51 -19.57
C ARG A 27 13.67 -9.67 -20.41
N LEU A 28 14.12 -9.24 -21.60
CA LEU A 28 13.31 -8.44 -22.51
C LEU A 28 11.98 -9.13 -22.88
N ALA A 29 12.01 -10.45 -23.08
CA ALA A 29 10.81 -11.25 -23.34
C ALA A 29 9.80 -11.18 -22.19
N ASP A 30 10.25 -11.35 -20.95
CA ASP A 30 9.39 -11.29 -19.76
C ASP A 30 8.81 -9.87 -19.57
N ARG A 31 9.63 -8.84 -19.81
CA ARG A 31 9.17 -7.45 -19.77
C ARG A 31 8.11 -7.17 -20.83
N PHE A 32 8.25 -7.73 -22.03
CA PHE A 32 7.26 -7.61 -23.09
C PHE A 32 5.95 -8.32 -22.73
N VAL A 33 6.02 -9.57 -22.24
CA VAL A 33 4.85 -10.32 -21.78
C VAL A 33 4.12 -9.57 -20.66
N ARG A 34 4.86 -9.04 -19.68
CA ARG A 34 4.30 -8.24 -18.59
C ARG A 34 3.64 -6.94 -19.08
N THR A 35 4.27 -6.26 -20.04
CA THR A 35 3.71 -5.07 -20.70
C THR A 35 2.37 -5.38 -21.38
N LEU A 36 2.31 -6.47 -22.14
CA LEU A 36 1.06 -6.93 -22.78
C LEU A 36 0.00 -7.31 -21.75
N GLY A 37 0.41 -7.91 -20.63
CA GLY A 37 -0.44 -8.17 -19.47
C GLY A 37 -1.13 -6.90 -18.97
N PHE A 38 -0.35 -5.86 -18.66
CA PHE A 38 -0.86 -4.57 -18.21
C PHE A 38 -1.71 -3.86 -19.27
N TRP A 39 -1.31 -3.96 -20.55
CA TRP A 39 -2.08 -3.37 -21.65
C TRP A 39 -3.46 -3.99 -21.77
N ARG A 40 -3.55 -5.32 -21.73
CA ARG A 40 -4.83 -6.03 -21.72
C ARG A 40 -5.69 -5.65 -20.52
N GLU A 41 -5.09 -5.43 -19.35
CA GLU A 41 -5.83 -5.03 -18.14
C GLU A 41 -6.52 -3.67 -18.27
N ASN A 42 -5.99 -2.76 -19.10
CA ASN A 42 -6.66 -1.48 -19.38
C ASN A 42 -7.98 -1.63 -20.13
N PHE A 43 -8.14 -2.71 -20.88
CA PHE A 43 -9.37 -3.00 -21.64
C PHE A 43 -10.32 -3.95 -20.91
N ALA A 44 -9.94 -4.41 -19.71
CA ALA A 44 -10.70 -5.39 -18.94
C ALA A 44 -11.06 -4.88 -17.53
N PRO A 45 -11.82 -3.77 -17.41
CA PRO A 45 -12.13 -3.16 -16.11
C PRO A 45 -12.89 -4.11 -15.17
N TRP A 46 -13.65 -5.07 -15.72
CA TRP A 46 -14.35 -6.11 -14.97
C TRP A 46 -13.43 -7.05 -14.20
N ARG A 47 -12.16 -7.21 -14.60
CA ARG A 47 -11.20 -8.06 -13.88
C ARG A 47 -10.98 -7.58 -12.45
N TRP A 48 -11.06 -6.26 -12.22
CA TRP A 48 -10.95 -5.74 -10.88
C TRP A 48 -12.14 -6.14 -10.00
N VAL A 49 -13.32 -6.31 -10.59
CA VAL A 49 -14.53 -6.67 -9.86
C VAL A 49 -14.59 -8.17 -9.59
N PHE A 50 -14.23 -9.00 -10.56
CA PHE A 50 -14.45 -10.46 -10.50
C PHE A 50 -13.19 -11.28 -10.22
N ALA A 51 -12.02 -10.76 -10.53
CA ALA A 51 -10.76 -11.52 -10.54
C ALA A 51 -9.60 -10.70 -9.98
N ARG A 52 -9.89 -9.85 -8.99
CA ARG A 52 -8.88 -9.06 -8.30
C ARG A 52 -7.89 -10.00 -7.62
N PRO A 53 -6.57 -9.81 -7.81
CA PRO A 53 -5.60 -10.52 -7.00
C PRO A 53 -5.71 -10.07 -5.53
N VAL A 54 -5.80 -11.03 -4.60
CA VAL A 54 -5.87 -10.77 -3.17
C VAL A 54 -4.45 -10.73 -2.63
N TRP A 55 -3.99 -9.53 -2.26
CA TRP A 55 -2.62 -9.33 -1.74
C TRP A 55 -2.54 -9.34 -0.22
N TYR A 56 -3.64 -8.97 0.44
CA TYR A 56 -3.83 -8.98 1.88
C TYR A 56 -5.31 -9.26 2.16
N PRO A 57 -5.65 -9.79 3.34
CA PRO A 57 -7.04 -9.95 3.76
C PRO A 57 -7.80 -8.64 3.57
N ARG A 58 -8.98 -8.70 2.94
CA ARG A 58 -9.77 -7.50 2.68
C ARG A 58 -10.30 -6.97 4.02
N PRO A 59 -10.00 -5.71 4.40
CA PRO A 59 -10.58 -5.12 5.59
C PRO A 59 -12.10 -5.00 5.45
N PRO A 60 -12.85 -4.86 6.57
CA PRO A 60 -14.28 -4.57 6.53
C PRO A 60 -14.55 -3.33 5.66
N ALA A 61 -15.46 -3.47 4.69
CA ALA A 61 -15.70 -2.44 3.70
C ALA A 61 -16.22 -1.14 4.34
N ALA A 62 -15.64 -0.02 3.95
CA ALA A 62 -16.10 1.32 4.30
C ALA A 62 -17.24 1.79 3.38
N ILE A 63 -17.21 1.35 2.13
CA ILE A 63 -18.24 1.61 1.12
C ILE A 63 -19.02 0.30 0.89
N SER A 64 -20.34 0.35 1.05
CA SER A 64 -21.17 -0.84 0.83
C SER A 64 -21.19 -1.25 -0.65
N TRP A 65 -21.29 -2.55 -0.91
CA TRP A 65 -21.34 -3.10 -2.27
C TRP A 65 -22.54 -2.55 -3.07
N TRP A 66 -23.69 -2.30 -2.43
CA TRP A 66 -24.85 -1.74 -3.09
C TRP A 66 -24.62 -0.28 -3.50
N ALA A 67 -23.90 0.51 -2.71
CA ALA A 67 -23.56 1.89 -3.06
C ALA A 67 -22.60 1.93 -4.26
N MET A 68 -21.63 1.01 -4.29
CA MET A 68 -20.77 0.81 -5.47
C MET A 68 -21.59 0.45 -6.71
N GLY A 69 -22.57 -0.44 -6.56
CA GLY A 69 -23.46 -0.85 -7.64
C GLY A 69 -24.34 0.26 -8.17
N LEU A 70 -24.93 1.06 -7.28
CA LEU A 70 -25.73 2.23 -7.66
C LEU A 70 -24.89 3.27 -8.39
N ALA A 71 -23.68 3.57 -7.90
CA ALA A 71 -22.78 4.53 -8.55
C ALA A 71 -22.31 4.03 -9.93
N ALA A 72 -21.96 2.73 -10.04
CA ALA A 72 -21.60 2.11 -11.31
C ALA A 72 -22.78 2.12 -12.31
N GLY A 73 -23.98 1.76 -11.85
CA GLY A 73 -25.20 1.79 -12.65
C GLY A 73 -25.56 3.20 -13.11
N PHE A 74 -25.48 4.18 -12.21
CA PHE A 74 -25.71 5.59 -12.53
C PHE A 74 -24.72 6.10 -13.57
N ALA A 75 -23.42 5.80 -13.42
CA ALA A 75 -22.40 6.22 -14.38
C ALA A 75 -22.61 5.58 -15.77
N ALA A 76 -22.93 4.29 -15.82
CA ALA A 76 -23.23 3.59 -17.06
C ALA A 76 -24.49 4.14 -17.75
N ALA A 77 -25.57 4.38 -16.99
CA ALA A 77 -26.81 4.97 -17.49
C ALA A 77 -26.60 6.40 -17.99
N TRP A 78 -25.85 7.22 -17.24
CA TRP A 78 -25.50 8.58 -17.64
C TRP A 78 -24.67 8.60 -18.92
N PHE A 79 -23.66 7.72 -19.01
CA PHE A 79 -22.87 7.55 -20.23
C PHE A 79 -23.76 7.17 -21.42
N ALA A 80 -24.60 6.14 -21.28
CA ALA A 80 -25.48 5.68 -22.35
C ALA A 80 -26.46 6.77 -22.80
N PHE A 81 -27.02 7.53 -21.85
CA PHE A 81 -27.88 8.68 -22.13
C PHE A 81 -27.16 9.77 -22.92
N ARG A 82 -25.95 10.16 -22.49
CA ARG A 82 -25.14 11.17 -23.18
C ARG A 82 -24.71 10.70 -24.58
N ALA A 83 -24.20 9.47 -24.69
CA ALA A 83 -23.77 8.88 -25.96
C ALA A 83 -24.92 8.77 -26.97
N ARG A 84 -26.16 8.53 -26.49
CA ARG A 84 -27.35 8.55 -27.34
C ARG A 84 -27.67 9.95 -27.89
N ARG A 85 -27.47 11.00 -27.09
CA ARG A 85 -27.77 12.39 -27.47
C ARG A 85 -26.71 13.06 -28.35
N THR A 86 -25.44 12.66 -28.24
CA THR A 86 -24.34 13.33 -28.95
C THR A 86 -24.10 12.83 -30.37
N GLN A 87 -24.69 11.72 -30.78
CA GLN A 87 -24.50 11.18 -32.12
C GLN A 87 -25.55 11.75 -33.08
N ASN A 88 -25.13 12.74 -33.88
CA ASN A 88 -25.90 13.21 -35.02
C ASN A 88 -25.87 12.15 -36.14
N PRO A 89 -27.03 11.72 -36.67
CA PRO A 89 -27.12 10.75 -37.76
C PRO A 89 -26.57 11.30 -39.09
N ASP A 90 -26.41 12.62 -39.22
CA ASP A 90 -26.03 13.29 -40.47
C ASP A 90 -24.53 13.62 -40.61
N LEU A 91 -23.68 13.06 -39.74
CA LEU A 91 -22.23 13.25 -39.87
C LEU A 91 -21.70 12.42 -41.06
N PRO A 92 -20.92 13.01 -41.99
CA PRO A 92 -20.34 12.29 -43.11
C PRO A 92 -19.48 11.12 -42.63
N GLU A 93 -19.39 10.08 -43.46
CA GLU A 93 -18.62 8.85 -43.20
C GLU A 93 -17.28 9.18 -42.55
N LEU A 94 -17.07 8.70 -41.32
CA LEU A 94 -15.79 8.87 -40.64
C LEU A 94 -14.75 7.98 -41.33
N PRO A 95 -13.72 8.57 -41.98
CA PRO A 95 -12.78 7.81 -42.80
C PRO A 95 -11.90 6.90 -41.94
N ALA A 96 -11.11 6.03 -42.59
CA ALA A 96 -10.10 5.15 -41.99
C ALA A 96 -9.20 5.82 -40.94
N ARG A 97 -9.06 7.16 -40.99
CA ARG A 97 -8.39 8.01 -39.99
C ARG A 97 -8.91 7.80 -38.55
N THR A 98 -10.16 7.41 -38.37
CA THR A 98 -10.78 7.16 -37.05
C THR A 98 -10.22 5.91 -36.38
N LEU A 99 -10.05 4.84 -37.16
CA LEU A 99 -9.42 3.61 -36.69
C LEU A 99 -7.92 3.81 -36.44
N VAL A 100 -7.26 4.64 -37.27
CA VAL A 100 -5.87 5.05 -37.02
C VAL A 100 -5.76 5.79 -35.69
N LEU A 101 -6.69 6.71 -35.36
CA LEU A 101 -6.70 7.40 -34.08
C LEU A 101 -6.91 6.45 -32.90
N ALA A 102 -7.84 5.49 -33.02
CA ALA A 102 -8.02 4.46 -31.99
C ALA A 102 -6.76 3.61 -31.80
N ALA A 103 -6.07 3.24 -32.89
CA ALA A 103 -4.80 2.51 -32.85
C ALA A 103 -3.68 3.33 -32.20
N ILE A 104 -3.60 4.64 -32.48
CA ILE A 104 -2.65 5.55 -31.82
C ILE A 104 -2.90 5.56 -30.32
N PHE A 105 -4.15 5.72 -29.87
CA PHE A 105 -4.47 5.69 -28.45
C PHE A 105 -4.15 4.33 -27.81
N ALA A 106 -4.44 3.22 -28.49
CA ALA A 106 -4.07 1.89 -28.01
C ALA A 106 -2.54 1.72 -27.89
N ALA A 107 -1.77 2.25 -28.83
CA ALA A 107 -0.31 2.25 -28.80
C ALA A 107 0.25 3.14 -27.68
N MET A 108 -0.35 4.31 -27.44
CA MET A 108 0.01 5.18 -26.32
C MET A 108 -0.23 4.51 -24.97
N ALA A 109 -1.34 3.76 -24.83
CA ALA A 109 -1.58 2.94 -23.64
C ALA A 109 -0.51 1.85 -23.45
N LEU A 110 -0.06 1.22 -24.55
CA LEU A 110 0.98 0.20 -24.53
C LEU A 110 2.34 0.78 -24.10
N LEU A 111 2.73 1.91 -24.70
CA LEU A 111 3.97 2.63 -24.36
C LEU A 111 3.98 3.08 -22.90
N ALA A 112 2.87 3.62 -22.40
CA ALA A 112 2.72 3.98 -21.00
C ALA A 112 2.95 2.76 -20.09
N ASN A 113 2.38 1.60 -20.40
CA ASN A 113 2.61 0.38 -19.61
C ASN A 113 4.04 -0.17 -19.73
N ALA A 114 4.68 -0.05 -20.90
CA ALA A 114 6.04 -0.51 -21.13
C ALA A 114 7.06 0.22 -20.24
N ALA A 115 6.81 1.51 -20.00
CA ALA A 115 7.62 2.33 -19.10
C ALA A 115 7.60 1.79 -17.65
N TYR A 116 6.46 1.24 -17.21
CA TYR A 116 6.27 0.73 -15.85
C TYR A 116 6.48 -0.79 -15.71
N ALA A 117 6.63 -1.53 -16.81
CA ALA A 117 6.75 -2.99 -16.79
C ALA A 117 7.95 -3.54 -16.00
N GLY A 118 9.00 -2.73 -15.83
CA GLY A 118 10.18 -3.09 -15.06
C GLY A 118 10.08 -2.81 -13.56
N LEU A 119 9.02 -2.13 -13.09
CA LEU A 119 8.91 -1.74 -11.68
C LEU A 119 8.35 -2.89 -10.83
N GLN A 120 8.88 -3.01 -9.62
CA GLN A 120 8.32 -3.85 -8.57
C GLN A 120 6.91 -3.38 -8.27
N MET A 121 6.00 -4.32 -8.06
CA MET A 121 4.61 -4.01 -7.70
C MET A 121 3.90 -3.08 -8.71
N ALA A 122 4.31 -3.08 -9.98
CA ALA A 122 3.68 -2.27 -11.03
C ALA A 122 2.21 -2.68 -11.29
N GLU A 123 1.86 -3.94 -11.01
CA GLU A 123 0.48 -4.41 -10.95
C GLU A 123 -0.33 -3.81 -9.79
N LEU A 124 0.33 -3.34 -8.72
CA LEU A 124 -0.32 -2.88 -7.48
C LEU A 124 -0.59 -1.36 -7.49
N HIS A 125 0.35 -0.57 -8.02
CA HIS A 125 0.33 0.88 -7.86
C HIS A 125 -0.61 1.56 -8.86
N TYR A 126 -1.76 2.04 -8.38
CA TYR A 126 -2.76 2.74 -9.19
C TYR A 126 -2.21 3.89 -10.05
N ARG A 127 -1.13 4.55 -9.59
CA ARG A 127 -0.50 5.69 -10.28
C ARG A 127 0.11 5.33 -11.64
N THR A 128 0.54 4.09 -11.86
CA THR A 128 1.09 3.65 -13.16
C THR A 128 0.02 3.42 -14.23
N HIS A 129 -1.26 3.32 -13.82
CA HIS A 129 -2.37 2.97 -14.71
C HIS A 129 -3.27 4.15 -15.10
N ILE A 130 -3.15 5.32 -14.48
CA ILE A 130 -4.04 6.47 -14.78
C ILE A 130 -3.85 6.93 -16.24
N LEU A 131 -2.60 7.10 -16.66
CA LEU A 131 -2.27 7.55 -18.00
C LEU A 131 -2.69 6.51 -19.05
N SER A 132 -2.31 5.25 -18.86
CA SER A 132 -2.62 4.18 -19.81
C SER A 132 -4.12 3.88 -19.93
N ARG A 133 -4.89 4.01 -18.84
CA ARG A 133 -6.36 3.91 -18.86
C ARG A 133 -7.05 5.07 -19.54
N THR A 134 -6.50 6.28 -19.47
CA THR A 134 -7.03 7.43 -20.20
C THR A 134 -6.96 7.16 -21.70
N TRP A 135 -5.80 6.71 -22.17
CA TRP A 135 -5.61 6.32 -23.57
C TRP A 135 -6.49 5.14 -23.98
N ALA A 136 -6.60 4.10 -23.15
CA ALA A 136 -7.48 2.97 -23.44
C ALA A 136 -8.96 3.38 -23.51
N SER A 137 -9.42 4.28 -22.63
CA SER A 137 -10.78 4.81 -22.65
C SER A 137 -11.08 5.60 -23.92
N LEU A 138 -10.11 6.40 -24.39
CA LEU A 138 -10.21 7.11 -25.67
C LEU A 138 -10.25 6.14 -26.84
N ALA A 139 -9.41 5.10 -26.85
CA ALA A 139 -9.44 4.07 -27.87
C ALA A 139 -10.81 3.37 -27.93
N VAL A 140 -11.38 2.99 -26.79
CA VAL A 140 -12.73 2.40 -26.68
C VAL A 140 -13.80 3.37 -27.18
N ALA A 141 -13.75 4.65 -26.79
CA ALA A 141 -14.73 5.64 -27.19
C ALA A 141 -14.73 5.91 -28.70
N VAL A 142 -13.56 6.07 -29.31
CA VAL A 142 -13.40 6.26 -30.76
C VAL A 142 -13.87 5.03 -31.52
N SER A 143 -13.52 3.83 -31.05
CA SER A 143 -13.92 2.56 -31.67
C SER A 143 -15.43 2.34 -31.60
N ALA A 144 -16.05 2.65 -30.46
CA ALA A 144 -17.50 2.58 -30.29
C ALA A 144 -18.22 3.61 -31.17
N GLY A 145 -17.70 4.84 -31.27
CA GLY A 145 -18.23 5.87 -32.16
C GLY A 145 -18.24 5.44 -33.62
N TRP A 146 -17.12 4.89 -34.10
CA TRP A 146 -17.02 4.33 -35.44
C TRP A 146 -17.99 3.15 -35.65
N ALA A 147 -18.04 2.20 -34.71
CA ALA A 147 -18.89 1.01 -34.82
C ALA A 147 -20.39 1.35 -34.86
N VAL A 148 -20.84 2.36 -34.11
CA VAL A 148 -22.24 2.81 -34.17
C VAL A 148 -22.60 3.36 -35.55
N GLN A 149 -21.68 4.05 -36.22
CA GLN A 149 -21.93 4.60 -37.55
C GLN A 149 -21.94 3.54 -38.64
N GLN A 150 -21.04 2.56 -38.55
CA GLN A 150 -21.00 1.43 -39.50
C GLN A 150 -22.21 0.50 -39.35
N TRP A 151 -22.69 0.32 -38.10
CA TRP A 151 -23.78 -0.59 -37.79
C TRP A 151 -24.91 0.10 -37.01
N PRO A 152 -25.64 1.03 -37.65
CA PRO A 152 -26.68 1.82 -36.97
C PRO A 152 -27.83 0.95 -36.44
N ARG A 153 -28.15 -0.16 -37.11
CA ARG A 153 -29.16 -1.15 -36.67
C ARG A 153 -28.80 -1.80 -35.33
N PHE A 154 -27.51 -1.96 -35.04
CA PHE A 154 -27.00 -2.57 -33.80
C PHE A 154 -26.53 -1.53 -32.78
N ARG A 155 -26.86 -0.25 -32.96
CA ARG A 155 -26.39 0.87 -32.12
C ARG A 155 -26.52 0.62 -30.62
N ASN A 156 -27.66 0.09 -30.17
CA ASN A 156 -27.88 -0.19 -28.75
C ASN A 156 -26.94 -1.28 -28.22
N ALA A 157 -26.68 -2.33 -29.01
CA ALA A 157 -25.73 -3.37 -28.66
C ALA A 157 -24.29 -2.85 -28.66
N VAL A 158 -23.91 -2.02 -29.65
CA VAL A 158 -22.58 -1.41 -29.70
C VAL A 158 -22.33 -0.48 -28.52
N LEU A 159 -23.33 0.32 -28.11
CA LEU A 159 -23.22 1.23 -26.96
C LEU A 159 -23.30 0.52 -25.60
N PHE A 160 -23.82 -0.71 -25.55
CA PHE A 160 -23.85 -1.49 -24.32
C PHE A 160 -22.44 -1.81 -23.80
N VAL A 161 -21.52 -2.18 -24.70
CA VAL A 161 -20.14 -2.52 -24.34
C VAL A 161 -19.40 -1.36 -23.64
N PRO A 162 -19.33 -0.13 -24.19
CA PRO A 162 -18.69 0.99 -23.50
C PRO A 162 -19.47 1.44 -22.26
N ALA A 163 -20.80 1.27 -22.21
CA ALA A 163 -21.55 1.54 -20.98
C ALA A 163 -21.17 0.58 -19.84
N VAL A 164 -21.04 -0.71 -20.15
CA VAL A 164 -20.55 -1.74 -19.22
C VAL A 164 -19.10 -1.47 -18.82
N PHE A 165 -18.26 -1.05 -19.77
CA PHE A 165 -16.88 -0.63 -19.51
C PHE A 165 -16.82 0.52 -18.49
N VAL A 166 -17.65 1.56 -18.67
CA VAL A 166 -17.75 2.69 -17.74
C VAL A 166 -18.24 2.23 -16.36
N GLY A 167 -19.29 1.41 -16.31
CA GLY A 167 -19.84 0.90 -15.05
C GLY A 167 -18.80 0.11 -14.24
N PHE A 168 -18.12 -0.85 -14.87
CA PHE A 168 -17.04 -1.60 -14.21
C PHE A 168 -15.82 -0.74 -13.89
N GLY A 169 -15.53 0.27 -14.71
CA GLY A 169 -14.47 1.25 -14.43
C GLY A 169 -14.75 2.03 -13.14
N VAL A 170 -15.99 2.50 -12.96
CA VAL A 170 -16.42 3.21 -11.74
C VAL A 170 -16.44 2.28 -10.54
N TRP A 171 -17.02 1.08 -10.66
CA TRP A 171 -16.97 0.09 -9.58
C TRP A 171 -15.54 -0.19 -9.14
N GLY A 172 -14.64 -0.50 -10.10
CA GLY A 172 -13.25 -0.78 -9.79
C GLY A 172 -12.48 0.43 -9.26
N GLY A 173 -12.91 1.66 -9.56
CA GLY A 173 -12.42 2.87 -8.92
C GLY A 173 -12.84 2.95 -7.45
N LEU A 174 -14.13 2.77 -7.19
CA LEU A 174 -14.70 2.81 -5.83
C LEU A 174 -14.15 1.71 -4.94
N GLU A 175 -13.94 0.50 -5.46
CA GLU A 175 -13.34 -0.59 -4.71
C GLU A 175 -11.90 -0.28 -4.26
N ARG A 176 -11.12 0.45 -5.06
CA ARG A 176 -9.76 0.87 -4.66
C ARG A 176 -9.79 1.96 -3.61
N GLN A 177 -10.74 2.90 -3.72
CA GLN A 177 -10.96 3.91 -2.69
C GLN A 177 -11.41 3.26 -1.38
N ASP A 178 -12.35 2.31 -1.45
CA ASP A 178 -12.79 1.51 -0.32
C ASP A 178 -11.63 0.77 0.34
N LEU A 179 -10.79 0.10 -0.45
CA LEU A 179 -9.61 -0.60 0.05
C LEU A 179 -8.66 0.36 0.77
N TRP A 180 -8.36 1.52 0.17
CA TRP A 180 -7.49 2.51 0.79
C TRP A 180 -8.08 3.04 2.10
N VAL A 181 -9.35 3.48 2.09
CA VAL A 181 -10.04 4.01 3.29
C VAL A 181 -10.12 2.95 4.39
N SER A 182 -10.48 1.72 4.04
CA SER A 182 -10.68 0.63 4.99
C SER A 182 -9.35 0.20 5.62
N THR A 183 -8.29 0.07 4.82
CA THR A 183 -6.94 -0.18 5.33
C THR A 183 -6.45 0.99 6.18
N TRP A 184 -6.69 2.23 5.75
CA TRP A 184 -6.32 3.42 6.52
C TRP A 184 -7.02 3.47 7.88
N ARG A 185 -8.28 3.05 7.99
CA ARG A 185 -8.97 2.94 9.29
C ARG A 185 -8.29 1.93 10.23
N LEU A 186 -7.88 0.77 9.72
CA LEU A 186 -7.13 -0.21 10.51
C LEU A 186 -5.76 0.36 10.92
N HIS A 187 -5.10 1.04 9.99
CA HIS A 187 -3.83 1.72 10.22
C HIS A 187 -3.94 2.75 11.36
N LYS A 188 -4.94 3.65 11.30
CA LYS A 188 -5.19 4.63 12.37
C LYS A 188 -5.53 3.97 13.69
N LYS A 189 -6.31 2.88 13.69
CA LYS A 189 -6.65 2.11 14.90
C LYS A 189 -5.40 1.53 15.57
N GLU A 190 -4.51 0.91 14.80
CA GLU A 190 -3.25 0.38 15.29
C GLU A 190 -2.35 1.47 15.88
N LEU A 191 -2.08 2.54 15.12
CA LEU A 191 -1.21 3.63 15.58
C LEU A 191 -1.81 4.37 16.79
N LEU A 192 -3.13 4.55 16.82
CA LEU A 192 -3.83 5.12 17.96
C LEU A 192 -3.68 4.25 19.20
N SER A 193 -3.66 2.93 19.07
CA SER A 193 -3.46 2.06 20.24
C SER A 193 -2.06 2.20 20.86
N ILE A 194 -1.03 2.48 20.05
CA ILE A 194 0.33 2.77 20.56
C ILE A 194 0.31 4.02 21.43
N VAL A 195 -0.21 5.14 20.91
CA VAL A 195 -0.25 6.41 21.65
C VAL A 195 -1.34 6.45 22.72
N THR A 196 -2.29 5.51 22.72
CA THR A 196 -3.21 5.35 23.85
C THR A 196 -2.54 4.59 24.99
N ALA A 197 -1.73 3.59 24.66
CA ALA A 197 -0.97 2.80 25.63
C ALA A 197 0.23 3.56 26.21
N ALA A 198 0.87 4.43 25.42
CA ALA A 198 1.91 5.34 25.85
C ALA A 198 1.74 6.70 25.16
N PRO A 199 0.98 7.66 25.74
CA PRO A 199 0.71 8.96 25.11
C PRO A 199 1.95 9.79 24.80
N ALA A 200 2.96 9.65 25.66
CA ALA A 200 4.28 10.20 25.43
C ALA A 200 5.34 9.39 26.16
N LEU A 201 6.57 9.52 25.66
CA LEU A 201 7.73 8.83 26.19
C LEU A 201 8.75 9.85 26.71
N LYS A 202 9.46 9.49 27.78
CA LYS A 202 10.64 10.25 28.21
C LYS A 202 11.77 10.12 27.16
N PRO A 203 12.61 11.14 26.97
CA PRO A 203 13.76 11.05 26.07
C PRO A 203 14.68 9.87 26.39
N GLY A 204 15.22 9.22 25.35
CA GLY A 204 16.04 8.02 25.48
C GLY A 204 15.27 6.74 25.84
N THR A 205 13.94 6.73 25.68
CA THR A 205 13.15 5.49 25.84
C THR A 205 13.30 4.62 24.59
N GLY A 206 13.72 3.37 24.77
CA GLY A 206 13.70 2.35 23.72
C GLY A 206 12.30 1.74 23.59
N VAL A 207 11.85 1.51 22.36
CA VAL A 207 10.51 0.95 22.07
C VAL A 207 10.64 -0.34 21.27
N ILE A 208 10.06 -1.43 21.77
CA ILE A 208 9.97 -2.69 21.04
C ILE A 208 8.50 -2.98 20.73
N LEU A 209 8.17 -3.08 19.45
CA LEU A 209 6.87 -3.52 18.97
C LEU A 209 6.95 -5.01 18.58
N ARG A 210 6.26 -5.88 19.32
CA ARG A 210 6.24 -7.32 19.06
C ARG A 210 4.94 -7.72 18.36
N SER A 211 5.03 -8.66 17.44
CA SER A 211 3.86 -9.32 16.87
C SER A 211 4.11 -10.81 16.75
N PRO A 212 3.04 -11.61 16.64
CA PRO A 212 3.17 -12.97 16.15
C PRO A 212 3.64 -13.01 14.69
N PRO A 213 4.18 -14.16 14.24
CA PRO A 213 4.76 -14.33 12.90
C PRO A 213 3.85 -13.89 11.76
N THR A 214 2.60 -14.34 11.78
CA THR A 214 1.61 -14.01 10.76
C THR A 214 0.43 -13.31 11.43
N PRO A 215 0.40 -11.96 11.44
CA PRO A 215 -0.74 -11.26 11.98
C PRO A 215 -1.97 -11.53 11.13
N ASN A 216 -3.11 -11.83 11.78
CA ASN A 216 -4.38 -12.06 11.09
C ASN A 216 -4.97 -10.76 10.50
N TRP A 217 -4.44 -9.62 10.93
CA TRP A 217 -4.86 -8.29 10.51
C TRP A 217 -3.72 -7.58 9.79
N TYR A 218 -4.10 -6.59 8.99
CA TYR A 218 -3.17 -5.60 8.47
C TYR A 218 -2.35 -4.97 9.62
N LEU A 219 -1.04 -4.80 9.38
CA LEU A 219 -0.12 -4.19 10.32
C LEU A 219 0.61 -3.01 9.65
N ALA A 220 0.35 -1.79 10.11
CA ALA A 220 1.01 -0.56 9.69
C ALA A 220 2.52 -0.58 9.98
N THR A 221 2.88 -1.24 11.07
CA THR A 221 4.25 -1.39 11.59
C THR A 221 4.91 -2.70 11.14
N GLU A 222 4.50 -3.27 10.00
CA GLU A 222 4.92 -4.60 9.54
C GLU A 222 6.42 -4.73 9.27
N ALA A 223 7.07 -3.68 8.76
CA ALA A 223 8.50 -3.65 8.52
C ALA A 223 9.22 -2.79 9.57
N ASP A 224 10.46 -3.15 9.93
CA ASP A 224 11.27 -2.42 10.91
C ASP A 224 11.36 -0.92 10.60
N TYR A 225 11.67 -0.55 9.35
CA TYR A 225 11.76 0.85 8.95
C TYR A 225 10.40 1.58 9.03
N LEU A 226 9.28 0.89 8.79
CA LEU A 226 7.94 1.47 8.94
C LEU A 226 7.62 1.70 10.41
N ALA A 227 7.88 0.71 11.26
CA ALA A 227 7.69 0.82 12.71
C ALA A 227 8.48 2.02 13.27
N GLN A 228 9.76 2.15 12.93
CA GLN A 228 10.58 3.28 13.33
C GLN A 228 10.04 4.61 12.80
N SER A 229 9.72 4.69 11.50
CA SER A 229 9.18 5.91 10.87
C SER A 229 7.89 6.37 11.53
N TRP A 230 6.97 5.45 11.84
CA TRP A 230 5.74 5.77 12.55
C TRP A 230 6.00 6.25 13.96
N LEU A 231 6.90 5.61 14.71
CA LEU A 231 7.22 6.03 16.07
C LEU A 231 7.86 7.42 16.10
N ILE A 232 8.73 7.76 15.14
CA ILE A 232 9.27 9.11 14.95
C ILE A 232 8.12 10.11 14.76
N LEU A 233 7.17 9.81 13.88
CA LEU A 233 6.04 10.69 13.60
C LEU A 233 5.08 10.84 14.79
N LEU A 234 4.85 9.76 15.54
CA LEU A 234 3.92 9.72 16.67
C LEU A 234 4.47 10.45 17.90
N TYR A 235 5.76 10.32 18.17
CA TYR A 235 6.40 10.91 19.35
C TYR A 235 7.16 12.20 19.08
N ASP A 236 7.34 12.56 17.81
CA ASP A 236 8.15 13.71 17.36
C ASP A 236 9.60 13.64 17.86
N GLU A 237 10.17 12.44 17.80
CA GLU A 237 11.52 12.15 18.29
C GLU A 237 12.33 11.46 17.17
N PRO A 238 13.13 12.22 16.40
CA PRO A 238 13.91 11.69 15.28
C PRO A 238 14.92 10.61 15.68
N ALA A 239 15.42 10.67 16.91
CA ALA A 239 16.40 9.73 17.44
C ALA A 239 15.75 8.57 18.23
N ILE A 240 14.44 8.31 18.04
CA ILE A 240 13.77 7.26 18.78
C ILE A 240 14.41 5.90 18.46
N HIS A 241 14.83 5.23 19.53
CA HIS A 241 15.43 3.91 19.44
C HIS A 241 14.32 2.87 19.43
N ALA A 242 14.09 2.24 18.29
CA ALA A 242 12.94 1.38 18.08
C ALA A 242 13.28 0.11 17.31
N LEU A 243 12.61 -0.98 17.68
CA LEU A 243 12.72 -2.27 17.00
C LEU A 243 11.34 -2.89 16.81
N ARG A 244 11.16 -3.54 15.66
CA ARG A 244 9.98 -4.35 15.37
C ARG A 244 10.35 -5.84 15.46
N MET A 245 10.02 -6.48 16.59
CA MET A 245 10.40 -7.87 16.82
C MET A 245 9.45 -8.85 16.13
N THR A 246 9.96 -9.54 15.10
CA THR A 246 9.17 -10.45 14.24
C THR A 246 10.03 -11.69 13.92
N PRO A 247 9.93 -12.77 14.73
CA PRO A 247 10.88 -13.87 14.69
C PRO A 247 10.99 -14.59 13.34
N ASP A 248 9.89 -14.69 12.59
CA ASP A 248 9.83 -15.26 11.24
C ASP A 248 10.56 -14.45 10.17
N ARG A 249 10.73 -13.14 10.40
CA ARG A 249 11.57 -12.26 9.56
C ARG A 249 13.02 -12.20 10.05
N GLY A 250 13.41 -13.07 10.98
CA GLY A 250 14.76 -13.14 11.52
C GLY A 250 15.11 -12.01 12.49
N THR A 251 14.15 -11.16 12.86
CA THR A 251 14.35 -10.12 13.89
C THR A 251 13.97 -10.67 15.26
N GLY A 252 14.84 -10.51 16.25
CA GLY A 252 14.64 -11.12 17.56
C GLY A 252 15.38 -10.41 18.68
N CYS A 253 15.08 -10.85 19.90
CA CYS A 253 15.72 -10.37 21.11
C CYS A 253 15.99 -11.53 22.06
N ARG A 254 17.02 -11.38 22.89
CA ARG A 254 17.35 -12.26 24.00
C ARG A 254 17.53 -11.43 25.26
N ALA A 255 17.00 -11.91 26.38
CA ALA A 255 17.24 -11.31 27.69
C ALA A 255 18.69 -11.52 28.15
N THR A 256 19.33 -10.46 28.60
CA THR A 256 20.64 -10.48 29.28
C THR A 256 20.53 -9.75 30.63
N PRO A 257 21.55 -9.83 31.52
CA PRO A 257 21.56 -9.05 32.77
C PRO A 257 21.42 -7.53 32.55
N GLU A 258 21.93 -7.06 31.42
CA GLU A 258 22.07 -5.68 31.01
C GLU A 258 20.86 -5.02 30.34
N GLY A 259 19.88 -5.83 29.93
CA GLY A 259 18.78 -5.42 29.05
C GLY A 259 18.40 -6.52 28.07
N LEU A 260 17.69 -6.16 27.02
CA LEU A 260 17.50 -7.03 25.86
C LEU A 260 18.60 -6.78 24.84
N ALA A 261 19.24 -7.86 24.38
CA ALA A 261 20.12 -7.85 23.23
C ALA A 261 19.32 -8.32 22.01
N CYS A 262 19.13 -7.43 21.05
CA CYS A 262 18.29 -7.61 19.88
C CYS A 262 19.09 -7.56 18.59
N TRP A 263 18.52 -8.11 17.53
CA TRP A 263 19.14 -8.18 16.21
C TRP A 263 18.09 -7.99 15.13
N HIS A 264 18.46 -7.33 14.04
CA HIS A 264 17.58 -7.12 12.89
C HIS A 264 17.59 -8.33 11.94
N GLU A 265 16.72 -8.26 10.93
CA GLU A 265 16.70 -9.18 9.80
C GLU A 265 18.13 -9.41 9.25
N GLN A 266 18.48 -10.67 8.99
CA GLN A 266 19.81 -11.15 8.54
C GLN A 266 20.98 -11.00 9.52
N GLN A 267 20.78 -10.46 10.73
CA GLN A 267 21.85 -10.32 11.73
C GLN A 267 21.93 -11.47 12.75
N ALA A 268 20.92 -12.36 12.78
CA ALA A 268 20.81 -13.42 13.78
C ALA A 268 22.08 -14.29 13.88
N GLU A 269 22.63 -14.71 12.73
CA GLU A 269 23.82 -15.59 12.69
C GLU A 269 25.09 -14.86 13.16
N CYS A 270 25.32 -13.62 12.71
CA CYS A 270 26.51 -12.87 13.11
C CYS A 270 26.46 -12.47 14.59
N VAL A 271 25.27 -12.14 15.12
CA VAL A 271 25.09 -11.84 16.55
C VAL A 271 25.31 -13.09 17.38
N ALA A 272 24.78 -14.25 16.94
CA ALA A 272 25.01 -15.52 17.62
C ALA A 272 26.49 -15.95 17.61
N ALA A 273 27.21 -15.65 16.52
CA ALA A 273 28.64 -15.92 16.38
C ALA A 273 29.55 -14.87 17.07
N GLY A 274 28.98 -13.79 17.61
CA GLY A 274 29.74 -12.69 18.22
C GLY A 274 30.57 -11.87 17.24
N THR A 275 30.28 -11.96 15.93
CA THR A 275 31.01 -11.24 14.88
C THR A 275 30.40 -9.87 14.56
N CYS A 276 29.19 -9.60 15.05
CA CYS A 276 28.54 -8.29 15.00
C CYS A 276 27.87 -7.98 16.35
N ALA A 277 27.71 -6.70 16.68
CA ALA A 277 27.11 -6.26 17.93
C ALA A 277 25.58 -6.34 17.88
N ALA A 278 24.97 -6.87 18.93
CA ALA A 278 23.52 -6.78 19.12
C ALA A 278 23.11 -5.35 19.51
N ASP A 279 21.94 -4.94 19.03
CA ASP A 279 21.31 -3.70 19.47
C ASP A 279 20.73 -3.87 20.88
N ARG A 280 21.01 -2.93 21.78
CA ARG A 280 20.78 -3.12 23.22
C ARG A 280 19.67 -2.21 23.73
N PHE A 281 18.68 -2.81 24.38
CA PHE A 281 17.56 -2.12 25.02
C PHE A 281 17.60 -2.32 26.55
N PRO A 282 18.09 -1.33 27.33
CA PRO A 282 18.15 -1.42 28.79
C PRO A 282 16.75 -1.51 29.42
N TYR A 283 16.56 -2.38 30.43
CA TYR A 283 15.24 -2.64 31.01
C TYR A 283 14.58 -1.41 31.64
N ASP A 284 15.38 -0.53 32.25
CA ASP A 284 14.93 0.68 32.96
C ASP A 284 14.45 1.79 32.01
N THR A 285 14.91 1.77 30.75
CA THR A 285 14.52 2.72 29.70
C THR A 285 13.67 2.10 28.60
N LEU A 286 13.10 0.92 28.81
CA LEU A 286 12.40 0.15 27.78
C LEU A 286 10.87 0.22 27.92
N VAL A 287 10.19 0.29 26.78
CA VAL A 287 8.76 0.05 26.63
C VAL A 287 8.55 -1.04 25.58
N ILE A 288 7.84 -2.12 25.94
CA ILE A 288 7.46 -3.18 25.02
C ILE A 288 5.94 -3.15 24.81
N MET A 289 5.51 -3.30 23.56
CA MET A 289 4.10 -3.45 23.22
C MET A 289 3.86 -4.70 22.37
N ASP A 290 2.82 -5.45 22.71
CA ASP A 290 2.38 -6.64 21.98
C ASP A 290 1.20 -6.32 21.07
N PHE A 291 1.30 -6.78 19.83
CA PHE A 291 0.18 -6.74 18.91
C PHE A 291 -0.84 -7.84 19.25
N ASP A 292 -2.03 -7.42 19.66
CA ASP A 292 -3.18 -8.30 19.84
C ASP A 292 -3.79 -8.65 18.47
N ASN A 293 -3.54 -9.88 18.02
CA ASN A 293 -4.03 -10.42 16.75
C ASN A 293 -5.56 -10.57 16.66
N GLN A 294 -6.29 -10.49 17.76
CA GLN A 294 -7.76 -10.52 17.73
C GLN A 294 -8.32 -9.11 17.58
N ARG A 295 -7.69 -8.12 18.22
CA ARG A 295 -8.17 -6.73 18.24
C ARG A 295 -7.53 -5.86 17.16
N GLY A 296 -6.39 -6.24 16.63
CA GLY A 296 -5.61 -5.43 15.68
C GLY A 296 -5.05 -4.17 16.34
N THR A 297 -4.53 -4.29 17.57
CA THR A 297 -4.07 -3.17 18.40
C THR A 297 -2.86 -3.58 19.22
N PHE A 298 -1.96 -2.63 19.47
CA PHE A 298 -0.87 -2.80 20.43
C PHE A 298 -1.36 -2.64 21.87
N GLN A 299 -0.80 -3.46 22.76
CA GLN A 299 -1.03 -3.42 24.19
C GLN A 299 0.31 -3.33 24.91
N LEU A 300 0.39 -2.47 25.92
CA LEU A 300 1.59 -2.35 26.74
C LEU A 300 1.85 -3.64 27.52
N VAL A 301 3.06 -4.18 27.40
CA VAL A 301 3.56 -5.20 28.33
C VAL A 301 3.88 -4.48 29.63
N SER A 302 2.90 -4.41 30.53
CA SER A 302 3.01 -3.61 31.76
C SER A 302 3.85 -4.28 32.85
N ARG A 303 4.00 -5.61 32.78
CA ARG A 303 4.68 -6.43 33.77
C ARG A 303 5.51 -7.51 33.08
N PRO A 304 6.69 -7.84 33.61
CA PRO A 304 7.52 -8.91 33.06
C PRO A 304 7.00 -10.31 33.39
N GLN A 305 6.20 -10.49 34.45
CA GLN A 305 5.69 -11.81 34.84
C GLN A 305 4.76 -12.41 33.77
N GLY A 306 5.04 -13.66 33.39
CA GLY A 306 4.28 -14.39 32.36
C GLY A 306 4.65 -14.02 30.92
N ASP A 307 5.57 -13.06 30.73
CA ASP A 307 6.10 -12.72 29.42
C ASP A 307 7.18 -13.73 28.97
N PRO A 308 7.13 -14.28 27.75
CA PRO A 308 8.10 -15.29 27.30
C PRO A 308 9.52 -14.74 27.10
N LEU A 309 9.69 -13.42 26.96
CA LEU A 309 11.00 -12.79 26.79
C LEU A 309 11.56 -12.25 28.11
N LEU A 310 10.70 -11.73 28.99
CA LEU A 310 11.09 -11.07 30.24
C LEU A 310 10.89 -11.95 31.49
N GLY A 311 9.89 -12.83 31.51
CA GLY A 311 9.37 -13.47 32.72
C GLY A 311 10.32 -14.44 33.40
N GLU A 312 11.27 -14.99 32.67
CA GLU A 312 12.29 -15.92 33.19
C GLU A 312 13.58 -15.19 33.63
N SER A 313 13.74 -13.91 33.29
CA SER A 313 14.94 -13.13 33.60
C SER A 313 14.80 -12.39 34.93
N ALA A 314 15.58 -12.78 35.94
CA ALA A 314 15.62 -12.09 37.23
C ALA A 314 15.98 -10.59 37.09
N ALA A 315 16.87 -10.26 36.16
CA ALA A 315 17.24 -8.88 35.84
C ALA A 315 16.06 -8.11 35.24
N ALA A 316 15.29 -8.72 34.32
CA ALA A 316 14.09 -8.10 33.77
C ALA A 316 12.99 -7.90 34.83
N LEU A 317 12.76 -8.91 35.69
CA LEU A 317 11.81 -8.83 36.81
C LEU A 317 12.15 -7.65 37.74
N ALA A 318 13.43 -7.41 37.99
CA ALA A 318 13.92 -6.32 38.82
C ALA A 318 13.85 -4.95 38.11
N GLY A 319 14.31 -4.87 36.85
CA GLY A 319 14.59 -3.62 36.15
C GLY A 319 13.47 -3.09 35.24
N TYR A 320 12.62 -3.96 34.69
CA TYR A 320 11.62 -3.52 33.69
C TYR A 320 10.45 -2.79 34.35
N ARG A 321 10.37 -1.47 34.16
CA ARG A 321 9.36 -0.58 34.76
C ARG A 321 8.85 0.45 33.74
N PRO A 322 8.04 0.03 32.74
CA PRO A 322 7.66 0.88 31.61
C PRO A 322 6.85 2.12 32.02
N ALA A 323 6.04 2.02 33.09
CA ALA A 323 5.26 3.15 33.61
C ALA A 323 6.14 4.37 33.98
N GLY A 324 7.39 4.13 34.42
CA GLY A 324 8.33 5.21 34.71
C GLY A 324 8.85 5.96 33.47
N ARG A 325 8.64 5.41 32.27
CA ARG A 325 9.05 5.96 30.98
C ARG A 325 7.90 6.59 30.20
N ILE A 326 6.66 6.29 30.57
CA ILE A 326 5.45 6.82 29.94
C ILE A 326 5.03 8.10 30.67
N VAL A 327 4.71 9.14 29.92
CA VAL A 327 4.19 10.40 30.43
C VAL A 327 2.70 10.45 30.11
N GLU A 328 1.88 10.36 31.13
CA GLU A 328 0.43 10.50 31.01
C GLU A 328 0.10 11.95 30.64
N ARG A 329 -0.34 12.15 29.39
CA ARG A 329 -0.82 13.43 28.89
C ARG A 329 -1.85 13.22 27.77
N PRO A 330 -2.72 14.20 27.50
CA PRO A 330 -3.58 14.16 26.33
C PRO A 330 -2.75 14.05 25.04
N LEU A 331 -3.36 13.47 24.00
CA LEU A 331 -2.74 13.42 22.67
C LEU A 331 -2.38 14.83 22.19
N THR A 332 -1.19 14.95 21.61
CA THR A 332 -0.72 16.21 21.03
C THR A 332 -1.57 16.60 19.83
N LEU A 333 -1.57 17.88 19.45
CA LEU A 333 -2.27 18.35 18.24
C LEU A 333 -1.83 17.57 17.00
N ARG A 334 -0.54 17.26 16.87
CA ARG A 334 0.01 16.47 15.76
C ARG A 334 -0.52 15.03 15.76
N GLN A 335 -0.53 14.36 16.92
CA GLN A 335 -1.08 13.01 17.04
C GLN A 335 -2.57 12.99 16.69
N ARG A 336 -3.34 14.00 17.13
CA ARG A 336 -4.77 14.12 16.80
C ARG A 336 -4.99 14.36 15.30
N ALA A 337 -4.23 15.27 14.69
CA ALA A 337 -4.31 15.54 13.26
C ALA A 337 -3.94 14.31 12.41
N LEU A 338 -2.98 13.50 12.86
CA LEU A 338 -2.55 12.30 12.16
C LEU A 338 -3.55 11.13 12.30
N LEU A 339 -4.17 10.98 13.48
CA LEU A 339 -4.88 9.75 13.85
C LEU A 339 -6.40 9.89 13.94
N LEU A 340 -6.91 11.10 14.20
CA LEU A 340 -8.33 11.32 14.46
C LEU A 340 -9.00 12.16 13.36
N GLU A 341 -8.26 13.13 12.81
CA GLU A 341 -8.67 13.92 11.65
C GLU A 341 -8.37 13.14 10.34
#